data_AF-A0AAU1J4W8-F1
#
_entry.id   AF-A0AAU1J4W8-F1
#
_cell.length_a   1.000
_cell.length_b   1.000
_cell.length_c   1.000
_cell.angle_alpha   90.00
_cell.angle_beta   90.00
_cell.angle_gamma   90.00
#
_symmetry.space_group_name_H-M   'P 1'
#
loop_
_entity.id
_entity.type
_entity.pdbx_description
1 polymer ?
#
loop_
_entity_poly.entity_id
_entity_poly.type
_entity_poly.pdbx_seq_one_letter_code
_entity_poly.pdbx_strand_id
1 'polypeptide(L)'
;MTPEHHALTDTDDPRLGPPPGCPAHGQGPGGLHRLYGAEAADLGALYEKLRLEHGPVAPVLLHDDVPIWVVLGHTENLHMVRTPSQFSRDSRIWTPLREGMVKPDHPLMPHIAWQPIASHAEGDEHLRLRGAVTGAMSTIDPRGIRRHINRYTQILANSFCQEGRAELVGQFCEHLPMAVLCEILGMPDEYNEQMVEAARDALKGTETAIVSHQYVMDALTRLTALRRAEPLDDFTSHLVTHPAGLTDDEVREHLRLVLFAAYEATTNLLANALRMVITDPRFRAQLNGGQMTVPEAVEQSLWDEPPFSTVFAYFAKQDTELGGQRIRKGDGLLFAPAPGNVDPRVRPDLKANMMGNRSHLAFGGGPHECPGQDIGRAIADTGVDALLMRLPDIELDCDEDELSWTASIASRHLVELPVQFAPKPQQDVSEKPGHAAVPQPRHTWHVGMSPDPQPTSAAIPQPVEVTAPSEAPATPEPAVQLGAWQRFLRWWRGY
;
A
#
# COMPACT_ATOMS: atom_id res chain seq x y z
N MET A 1 19.57 -24.08 -75.14
CA MET A 1 20.54 -23.93 -74.05
C MET A 1 20.33 -22.56 -73.44
N THR A 2 19.59 -22.53 -72.34
CA THR A 2 19.44 -21.39 -71.44
C THR A 2 19.20 -22.01 -70.07
N PRO A 3 19.89 -21.58 -69.00
CA PRO A 3 20.00 -22.37 -67.78
C PRO A 3 18.78 -22.19 -66.87
N GLU A 4 18.43 -23.26 -66.17
CA GLU A 4 17.40 -23.32 -65.15
C GLU A 4 17.79 -22.50 -63.91
N HIS A 5 16.83 -21.72 -63.40
CA HIS A 5 16.93 -21.03 -62.12
C HIS A 5 16.73 -22.04 -60.97
N HIS A 6 17.73 -22.15 -60.09
CA HIS A 6 17.54 -22.75 -58.77
C HIS A 6 16.68 -21.83 -57.90
N ALA A 7 15.47 -22.26 -57.58
CA ALA A 7 14.65 -21.67 -56.54
C ALA A 7 15.19 -22.13 -55.16
N LEU A 8 15.53 -21.17 -54.31
CA LEU A 8 15.77 -21.38 -52.88
C LEU A 8 14.44 -21.75 -52.22
N THR A 9 14.46 -22.83 -51.45
CA THR A 9 13.34 -23.39 -50.71
C THR A 9 12.82 -22.39 -49.68
N ASP A 10 11.56 -22.04 -49.83
CA ASP A 10 10.72 -21.36 -48.84
C ASP A 10 10.74 -22.15 -47.51
N THR A 11 11.02 -21.48 -46.40
CA THR A 11 11.03 -22.07 -45.05
C THR A 11 9.95 -21.41 -44.19
N ASP A 12 8.72 -21.42 -44.66
CA ASP A 12 7.53 -21.17 -43.84
C ASP A 12 6.68 -22.46 -43.78
N ASP A 13 7.12 -23.42 -42.95
CA ASP A 13 6.27 -24.53 -42.52
C ASP A 13 5.67 -24.20 -41.14
N PRO A 14 4.36 -23.97 -41.03
CA PRO A 14 3.68 -23.66 -39.76
C PRO A 14 3.69 -24.82 -38.75
N ARG A 15 4.33 -25.96 -39.07
CA ARG A 15 4.56 -27.12 -38.19
C ARG A 15 5.88 -27.08 -37.42
N LEU A 16 6.68 -26.00 -37.54
CA LEU A 16 7.94 -25.82 -36.80
C LEU A 16 7.80 -25.07 -35.47
N GLY A 17 6.58 -24.68 -35.09
CA GLY A 17 6.31 -24.17 -33.75
C GLY A 17 6.53 -25.25 -32.69
N PRO A 18 7.03 -24.91 -31.50
CA PRO A 18 6.99 -25.84 -30.37
C PRO A 18 5.54 -26.34 -30.15
N PRO A 19 5.34 -27.56 -29.62
CA PRO A 19 3.99 -28.03 -29.32
C PRO A 19 3.38 -27.21 -28.15
N PRO A 20 2.04 -27.07 -28.09
CA PRO A 20 1.37 -26.36 -26.99
C PRO A 20 1.85 -26.85 -25.63
N GLY A 21 2.27 -25.92 -24.76
CA GLY A 21 2.86 -26.22 -23.45
C GLY A 21 4.38 -26.43 -23.44
N CYS A 22 5.07 -26.30 -24.58
CA CYS A 22 6.53 -26.32 -24.62
C CYS A 22 7.13 -25.01 -24.04
N PRO A 23 8.19 -25.08 -23.20
CA PRO A 23 8.86 -23.90 -22.63
C PRO A 23 9.34 -22.89 -23.68
N ALA A 24 9.61 -23.35 -24.92
CA ALA A 24 10.04 -22.50 -26.03
C ALA A 24 8.97 -21.49 -26.47
N HIS A 25 7.71 -21.60 -26.04
CA HIS A 25 6.70 -20.56 -26.24
C HIS A 25 6.84 -19.38 -25.26
N GLY A 26 7.43 -19.59 -24.08
CA GLY A 26 7.69 -18.54 -23.09
C GLY A 26 8.90 -17.67 -23.43
N GLN A 27 9.82 -18.20 -24.24
CA GLN A 27 11.02 -17.51 -24.68
C GLN A 27 10.81 -16.80 -26.02
N GLY A 28 11.30 -15.57 -26.12
CA GLY A 28 11.35 -14.80 -27.35
C GLY A 28 12.73 -14.81 -28.01
N PRO A 29 12.97 -13.88 -28.95
CA PRO A 29 14.24 -13.77 -29.66
C PRO A 29 15.45 -13.77 -28.71
N GLY A 30 16.48 -14.54 -29.06
CA GLY A 30 17.68 -14.68 -28.23
C GLY A 30 17.50 -15.55 -26.97
N GLY A 31 16.37 -16.26 -26.84
CA GLY A 31 16.09 -17.12 -25.68
C GLY A 31 15.65 -16.36 -24.43
N LEU A 32 15.29 -15.08 -24.56
CA LEU A 32 14.89 -14.23 -23.45
C LEU A 32 13.47 -14.54 -22.98
N HIS A 33 13.24 -14.50 -21.68
CA HIS A 33 11.91 -14.71 -21.10
C HIS A 33 10.98 -13.52 -21.35
N ARG A 34 9.71 -13.82 -21.65
CA ARG A 34 8.65 -12.82 -21.77
C ARG A 34 7.99 -12.57 -20.43
N LEU A 35 7.76 -11.31 -20.08
CA LEU A 35 6.93 -10.91 -18.93
C LEU A 35 5.42 -10.91 -19.24
N TYR A 36 5.01 -11.57 -20.33
CA TYR A 36 3.64 -11.69 -20.77
C TYR A 36 3.38 -13.08 -21.37
N GLY A 37 2.10 -13.45 -21.49
CA GLY A 37 1.71 -14.78 -21.99
C GLY A 37 1.81 -15.87 -20.92
N ALA A 38 1.83 -17.14 -21.35
CA ALA A 38 1.66 -18.29 -20.46
C ALA A 38 2.75 -18.46 -19.40
N GLU A 39 4.01 -18.14 -19.71
CA GLU A 39 5.11 -18.23 -18.73
C GLU A 39 5.01 -17.14 -17.64
N ALA A 40 4.35 -16.02 -17.95
CA ALA A 40 4.08 -14.93 -17.01
C ALA A 40 2.79 -15.11 -16.20
N ALA A 41 2.14 -16.28 -16.27
CA ALA A 41 0.97 -16.59 -15.44
C ALA A 41 1.32 -16.57 -13.93
N ASP A 42 2.56 -16.94 -13.59
CA ASP A 42 3.15 -16.77 -12.26
C ASP A 42 4.45 -15.96 -12.37
N LEU A 43 4.32 -14.64 -12.31
CA LEU A 43 5.46 -13.72 -12.33
C LEU A 43 6.41 -13.95 -11.15
N GLY A 44 5.92 -14.39 -9.99
CA GLY A 44 6.76 -14.67 -8.83
C GLY A 44 7.74 -15.81 -9.11
N ALA A 45 7.22 -16.94 -9.60
CA ALA A 45 8.04 -18.07 -10.02
C ALA A 45 9.01 -17.71 -11.16
N LEU A 46 8.55 -16.89 -12.12
CA LEU A 46 9.40 -16.41 -13.22
C LEU A 46 10.55 -15.53 -12.70
N TYR A 47 10.30 -14.63 -11.75
CA TYR A 47 11.35 -13.81 -11.14
C TYR A 47 12.40 -14.63 -10.40
N GLU A 48 12.00 -15.69 -9.68
CA GLU A 48 12.95 -16.61 -9.06
C GLU A 48 13.81 -17.34 -10.09
N LYS A 49 13.20 -17.83 -11.17
CA LYS A 49 13.92 -18.45 -12.29
C LYS A 49 14.93 -17.49 -12.92
N LEU A 50 14.51 -16.27 -13.23
CA LEU A 50 15.39 -15.23 -13.77
C LEU A 50 16.55 -14.90 -12.82
N ARG A 51 16.29 -14.88 -11.51
CA ARG A 51 17.33 -14.64 -10.50
C ARG A 51 18.37 -15.76 -10.47
N LEU A 52 17.95 -17.01 -10.63
CA LEU A 52 18.86 -18.16 -10.70
C LEU A 52 19.72 -18.13 -11.98
N GLU A 53 19.16 -17.71 -13.11
CA GLU A 53 19.84 -17.70 -14.41
C GLU A 53 20.77 -16.49 -14.59
N HIS A 54 20.34 -15.30 -14.15
CA HIS A 54 21.00 -14.03 -14.46
C HIS A 54 21.51 -13.25 -13.25
N GLY A 55 21.16 -13.67 -12.03
CA GLY A 55 21.47 -12.95 -10.80
C GLY A 55 20.46 -11.81 -10.52
N PRO A 56 20.87 -10.73 -9.84
CA PRO A 56 19.95 -9.69 -9.36
C PRO A 56 19.41 -8.75 -10.46
N VAL A 57 19.86 -8.89 -11.71
CA VAL A 57 19.41 -8.11 -12.86
C VAL A 57 19.31 -9.06 -14.06
N ALA A 58 18.15 -9.11 -14.70
CA ALA A 58 17.88 -10.07 -15.76
C ALA A 58 17.34 -9.40 -17.04
N PRO A 59 17.78 -9.82 -18.24
CA PRO A 59 17.21 -9.37 -19.50
C PRO A 59 15.89 -10.10 -19.78
N VAL A 60 14.86 -9.35 -20.17
CA VAL A 60 13.51 -9.86 -20.42
C VAL A 60 12.84 -9.13 -21.58
N LEU A 61 11.69 -9.62 -22.00
CA LEU A 61 10.88 -9.05 -23.06
C LEU A 61 9.53 -8.58 -22.51
N LEU A 62 9.17 -7.34 -22.84
CA LEU A 62 7.80 -6.84 -22.72
C LEU A 62 6.97 -7.30 -23.91
N HIS A 63 5.68 -6.92 -23.92
CA HIS A 63 4.79 -7.10 -25.06
C HIS A 63 5.47 -6.69 -26.38
N ASP A 64 5.09 -7.36 -27.48
CA ASP A 64 5.71 -7.21 -28.80
C ASP A 64 7.23 -7.47 -28.84
N ASP A 65 7.73 -8.29 -27.90
CA ASP A 65 9.15 -8.63 -27.76
C ASP A 65 10.07 -7.40 -27.60
N VAL A 66 9.57 -6.33 -26.98
CA VAL A 66 10.37 -5.13 -26.68
C VAL A 66 11.36 -5.44 -25.54
N PRO A 67 12.68 -5.27 -25.74
CA PRO A 67 13.68 -5.64 -24.74
C PRO A 67 13.73 -4.64 -23.58
N ILE A 68 13.85 -5.18 -22.36
CA ILE A 68 14.06 -4.42 -21.13
C ILE A 68 14.84 -5.25 -20.10
N TRP A 69 15.40 -4.60 -19.09
CA TRP A 69 15.94 -5.27 -17.92
C TRP A 69 14.93 -5.27 -16.78
N VAL A 70 14.86 -6.35 -15.99
CA VAL A 70 14.19 -6.37 -14.69
C VAL A 70 15.22 -6.38 -13.57
N VAL A 71 15.12 -5.45 -12.62
CA VAL A 71 16.02 -5.35 -11.47
C VAL A 71 15.41 -6.14 -10.32
N LEU A 72 15.88 -7.36 -10.08
CA LEU A 72 15.33 -8.30 -9.10
C LEU A 72 15.93 -8.16 -7.71
N GLY A 73 17.11 -7.57 -7.60
CA GLY A 73 17.84 -7.42 -6.33
C GLY A 73 17.44 -6.17 -5.55
N HIS A 74 17.39 -6.27 -4.22
CA HIS A 74 17.02 -5.16 -3.34
C HIS A 74 18.00 -3.98 -3.46
N THR A 75 19.29 -4.29 -3.32
CA THR A 75 20.38 -3.30 -3.37
C THR A 75 20.49 -2.64 -4.74
N GLU A 76 20.33 -3.39 -5.83
CA GLU A 76 20.41 -2.88 -7.19
C GLU A 76 19.23 -1.96 -7.52
N ASN A 77 18.01 -2.29 -7.04
CA ASN A 77 16.88 -1.38 -7.11
C ASN A 77 17.16 -0.06 -6.38
N LEU A 78 17.65 -0.13 -5.14
CA LEU A 78 18.02 1.07 -4.38
C LEU A 78 19.12 1.89 -5.07
N HIS A 79 20.14 1.24 -5.63
CA HIS A 79 21.19 1.91 -6.38
C HIS A 79 20.62 2.64 -7.59
N MET A 80 19.78 1.97 -8.38
CA MET A 80 19.17 2.52 -9.58
C MET A 80 18.35 3.78 -9.26
N VAL A 81 17.43 3.70 -8.32
CA VAL A 81 16.52 4.82 -8.01
C VAL A 81 17.22 6.00 -7.31
N ARG A 82 18.32 5.74 -6.59
CA ARG A 82 19.10 6.78 -5.87
C ARG A 82 20.25 7.39 -6.67
N THR A 83 20.48 6.94 -7.91
CA THR A 83 21.61 7.40 -8.73
C THR A 83 21.10 8.15 -9.98
N PRO A 84 20.50 9.34 -9.84
CA PRO A 84 19.95 10.10 -10.97
C PRO A 84 21.02 10.59 -11.97
N SER A 85 22.31 10.51 -11.61
CA SER A 85 23.41 10.76 -12.54
C SER A 85 23.58 9.63 -13.57
N GLN A 86 23.10 8.41 -13.28
CA GLN A 86 23.20 7.25 -14.15
C GLN A 86 21.87 6.84 -14.74
N PHE A 87 20.78 6.96 -13.98
CA PHE A 87 19.45 6.51 -14.38
C PHE A 87 18.46 7.68 -14.44
N SER A 88 17.49 7.58 -15.34
CA SER A 88 16.51 8.61 -15.68
C SER A 88 15.09 8.06 -15.63
N ARG A 89 14.08 8.88 -15.36
CA ARG A 89 12.67 8.57 -15.64
C ARG A 89 12.20 9.02 -17.02
N ASP A 90 13.05 9.74 -17.75
CA ASP A 90 12.73 10.25 -19.08
C ASP A 90 12.79 9.15 -20.15
N SER A 91 11.63 8.63 -20.56
CA SER A 91 11.55 7.57 -21.58
C SER A 91 11.97 7.99 -22.97
N ARG A 92 12.14 9.28 -23.26
CA ARG A 92 12.60 9.76 -24.58
C ARG A 92 14.02 9.31 -24.92
N ILE A 93 14.81 8.89 -23.92
CA ILE A 93 16.16 8.34 -24.15
C ILE A 93 16.16 6.84 -24.41
N TRP A 94 15.02 6.16 -24.23
CA TRP A 94 14.91 4.71 -24.37
C TRP A 94 15.12 4.28 -25.82
N THR A 95 16.10 3.41 -26.05
CA THR A 95 16.53 3.00 -27.40
C THR A 95 15.40 2.31 -28.19
N PRO A 96 14.71 1.27 -27.66
CA PRO A 96 13.55 0.67 -28.33
C PRO A 96 12.45 1.67 -28.74
N LEU A 97 12.19 2.70 -27.93
CA LEU A 97 11.22 3.74 -28.30
C LEU A 97 11.73 4.61 -29.46
N ARG A 98 13.00 5.05 -29.39
CA ARG A 98 13.62 5.89 -30.43
C ARG A 98 13.79 5.17 -31.77
N GLU A 99 14.01 3.87 -31.73
CA GLU A 99 14.20 3.02 -32.92
C GLU A 99 12.87 2.49 -33.47
N GLY A 100 11.74 2.87 -32.87
CA GLY A 100 10.40 2.50 -33.36
C GLY A 100 10.02 1.04 -33.10
N MET A 101 10.71 0.35 -32.19
CA MET A 101 10.32 -1.00 -31.73
C MET A 101 9.05 -0.93 -30.87
N VAL A 102 8.92 0.14 -30.07
CA VAL A 102 7.69 0.44 -29.33
C VAL A 102 6.72 1.18 -30.25
N LYS A 103 5.64 0.51 -30.63
CA LYS A 103 4.61 1.09 -31.50
C LYS A 103 3.65 1.99 -30.71
N PRO A 104 2.99 2.98 -31.36
CA PRO A 104 2.01 3.83 -30.70
C PRO A 104 0.81 3.12 -30.06
N ASP A 105 0.48 1.92 -30.55
CA ASP A 105 -0.59 1.04 -30.06
C ASP A 105 -0.09 -0.04 -29.09
N HIS A 106 1.19 0.03 -28.67
CA HIS A 106 1.76 -0.95 -27.75
C HIS A 106 0.98 -0.97 -26.41
N PRO A 107 0.63 -2.15 -25.85
CA PRO A 107 -0.27 -2.24 -24.69
C PRO A 107 0.19 -1.47 -23.45
N LEU A 108 1.50 -1.32 -23.27
CA LEU A 108 2.08 -0.58 -22.12
C LEU A 108 2.31 0.91 -22.40
N MET A 109 1.83 1.47 -23.53
CA MET A 109 1.97 2.89 -23.86
C MET A 109 1.54 3.85 -22.73
N PRO A 110 0.42 3.60 -22.00
CA PRO A 110 0.05 4.44 -20.85
C PRO A 110 1.11 4.53 -19.74
N HIS A 111 2.00 3.53 -19.63
CA HIS A 111 3.05 3.48 -18.62
C HIS A 111 4.43 3.95 -19.11
N ILE A 112 4.70 3.90 -20.42
CA ILE A 112 6.03 4.18 -21.00
C ILE A 112 6.08 5.52 -21.76
N ALA A 113 4.93 6.06 -22.19
CA ALA A 113 4.87 7.32 -22.90
C ALA A 113 5.31 8.48 -21.99
N TRP A 114 6.23 9.31 -22.48
CA TRP A 114 6.65 10.49 -21.75
C TRP A 114 5.50 11.49 -21.64
N GLN A 115 5.35 12.10 -20.48
CA GLN A 115 4.35 13.14 -20.18
C GLN A 115 5.04 14.28 -19.43
N PRO A 116 4.57 15.54 -19.59
CA PRO A 116 5.16 16.71 -18.91
C PRO A 116 4.73 16.78 -17.43
N ILE A 117 5.04 15.73 -16.68
CA ILE A 117 4.68 15.56 -15.26
C ILE A 117 5.91 15.20 -14.44
N ALA A 118 5.86 15.49 -13.14
CA ALA A 118 6.99 15.27 -12.23
C ALA A 118 7.55 13.83 -12.28
N SER A 119 6.72 12.80 -12.46
CA SER A 119 7.19 11.40 -12.49
C SER A 119 8.02 11.01 -13.72
N HIS A 120 8.03 11.85 -14.77
CA HIS A 120 8.75 11.62 -16.04
C HIS A 120 9.78 12.73 -16.35
N ALA A 121 9.67 13.86 -15.68
CA ALA A 121 10.62 14.97 -15.79
C ALA A 121 11.93 14.67 -15.05
N GLU A 122 12.99 15.37 -15.43
CA GLU A 122 14.32 15.26 -14.82
C GLU A 122 14.92 16.66 -14.57
N GLY A 123 15.96 16.73 -13.73
CA GLY A 123 16.70 17.97 -13.49
C GLY A 123 15.82 19.12 -12.98
N ASP A 124 16.03 20.32 -13.53
CA ASP A 124 15.34 21.54 -13.08
C ASP A 124 13.82 21.49 -13.31
N GLU A 125 13.37 20.85 -14.40
CA GLU A 125 11.94 20.66 -14.67
C GLU A 125 11.30 19.77 -13.59
N HIS A 126 11.97 18.67 -13.24
CA HIS A 126 11.55 17.83 -12.13
C HIS A 126 11.51 18.62 -10.83
N LEU A 127 12.57 19.36 -10.48
CA LEU A 127 12.61 20.14 -9.23
C LEU A 127 11.47 21.16 -9.15
N ARG A 128 11.14 21.82 -10.27
CA ARG A 128 10.02 22.78 -10.35
C ARG A 128 8.67 22.11 -10.11
N LEU A 129 8.37 21.07 -10.89
CA LEU A 129 7.07 20.37 -10.84
C LEU A 129 6.90 19.60 -9.53
N ARG A 130 7.92 18.82 -9.16
CA ARG A 130 7.96 18.05 -7.91
C ARG A 130 7.95 18.94 -6.68
N GLY A 131 8.65 20.07 -6.73
CA GLY A 131 8.64 21.07 -5.66
C GLY A 131 7.23 21.60 -5.40
N ALA A 132 6.47 21.89 -6.45
CA ALA A 132 5.07 22.31 -6.31
C ALA A 132 4.20 21.23 -5.68
N VAL A 133 4.29 19.98 -6.18
CA VAL A 133 3.53 18.85 -5.61
C VAL A 133 3.88 18.64 -4.14
N THR A 134 5.17 18.51 -3.82
CA THR A 134 5.61 18.30 -2.42
C THR A 134 5.28 19.47 -1.51
N GLY A 135 5.35 20.70 -2.01
CA GLY A 135 4.88 21.90 -1.32
C GLY A 135 3.40 21.81 -0.97
N ALA A 136 2.54 21.49 -1.95
CA ALA A 136 1.11 21.30 -1.71
C ALA A 136 0.81 20.09 -0.80
N MET A 137 1.59 19.01 -0.87
CA MET A 137 1.41 17.88 0.05
C MET A 137 1.77 18.23 1.49
N SER A 138 2.76 19.11 1.69
CA SER A 138 3.20 19.51 3.03
C SER A 138 2.17 20.31 3.82
N THR A 139 1.13 20.83 3.17
CA THR A 139 0.05 21.59 3.81
C THR A 139 -1.10 20.70 4.30
N ILE A 140 -1.11 19.42 3.93
CA ILE A 140 -2.18 18.50 4.30
C ILE A 140 -2.11 18.19 5.81
N ASP A 141 -3.16 18.50 6.56
CA ASP A 141 -3.25 18.21 8.00
C ASP A 141 -3.43 16.71 8.26
N PRO A 142 -2.46 16.03 8.93
CA PRO A 142 -2.58 14.61 9.26
C PRO A 142 -3.78 14.30 10.17
N ARG A 143 -4.22 15.25 11.01
CA ARG A 143 -5.41 15.07 11.85
C ARG A 143 -6.68 15.15 11.02
N GLY A 144 -6.72 16.06 10.05
CA GLY A 144 -7.73 16.14 9.00
C GLY A 144 -7.92 14.80 8.31
N ILE A 145 -6.84 14.23 7.76
CA ILE A 145 -6.86 12.92 7.09
C ILE A 145 -7.51 11.85 7.98
N ARG A 146 -7.07 11.70 9.23
CA ARG A 146 -7.65 10.72 10.16
C ARG A 146 -9.15 10.94 10.41
N ARG A 147 -9.62 12.18 10.46
CA ARG A 147 -11.06 12.48 10.59
C ARG A 147 -11.83 12.04 9.35
N HIS A 148 -11.33 12.35 8.15
CA HIS A 148 -11.97 11.93 6.90
C HIS A 148 -12.02 10.40 6.81
N ILE A 149 -10.92 9.70 7.13
CA ILE A 149 -10.87 8.23 7.15
C ILE A 149 -11.95 7.67 8.06
N ASN A 150 -11.99 8.09 9.34
CA ASN A 150 -12.99 7.58 10.29
C ASN A 150 -14.43 7.83 9.83
N ARG A 151 -14.72 9.03 9.29
CA ARG A 151 -16.05 9.38 8.79
C ARG A 151 -16.46 8.48 7.63
N TYR A 152 -15.59 8.31 6.64
CA TYR A 152 -15.91 7.46 5.49
C TYR A 152 -15.93 5.98 5.84
N THR A 153 -15.11 5.52 6.78
CA THR A 153 -15.24 4.16 7.32
C THR A 153 -16.61 3.94 7.94
N GLN A 154 -17.16 4.89 8.71
CA GLN A 154 -18.53 4.77 9.24
C GLN A 154 -19.59 4.74 8.14
N ILE A 155 -19.48 5.63 7.14
CA ILE A 155 -20.41 5.67 6.00
C ILE A 155 -20.42 4.33 5.27
N LEU A 156 -19.23 3.81 4.95
CA LEU A 156 -19.07 2.55 4.22
C LEU A 156 -19.51 1.37 5.07
N ALA A 157 -19.08 1.26 6.33
CA ALA A 157 -19.52 0.18 7.20
C ALA A 157 -21.04 0.20 7.43
N ASN A 158 -21.67 1.37 7.50
CA ASN A 158 -23.13 1.48 7.63
C ASN A 158 -23.89 0.93 6.41
N SER A 159 -23.27 0.86 5.23
CA SER A 159 -23.93 0.33 4.03
C SER A 159 -24.09 -1.20 4.07
N PHE A 160 -23.22 -1.93 4.78
CA PHE A 160 -23.24 -3.39 4.84
C PHE A 160 -23.35 -4.00 6.25
N CYS A 161 -23.17 -3.23 7.33
CA CYS A 161 -23.07 -3.77 8.70
C CYS A 161 -24.33 -4.51 9.20
N GLN A 162 -25.51 -4.25 8.63
CA GLN A 162 -26.75 -4.94 9.00
C GLN A 162 -26.94 -6.27 8.27
N GLU A 163 -26.21 -6.52 7.19
CA GLU A 163 -26.31 -7.75 6.40
C GLU A 163 -25.56 -8.91 7.05
N GLY A 164 -24.56 -8.62 7.89
CA GLY A 164 -23.69 -9.63 8.50
C GLY A 164 -22.66 -10.23 7.52
N ARG A 165 -22.53 -9.66 6.32
CA ARG A 165 -21.58 -10.06 5.29
C ARG A 165 -21.19 -8.86 4.44
N ALA A 166 -20.03 -8.91 3.79
CA ALA A 166 -19.57 -7.90 2.85
C ALA A 166 -18.54 -8.48 1.87
N GLU A 167 -18.34 -7.82 0.73
CA GLU A 167 -17.17 -7.99 -0.13
C GLU A 167 -16.29 -6.74 0.05
N LEU A 168 -15.19 -6.87 0.80
CA LEU A 168 -14.44 -5.72 1.28
C LEU A 168 -13.63 -4.99 0.20
N VAL A 169 -13.23 -5.64 -0.89
CA VAL A 169 -12.47 -4.97 -1.96
C VAL A 169 -13.36 -3.89 -2.56
N GLY A 170 -14.46 -4.31 -3.17
CA GLY A 170 -15.40 -3.44 -3.87
C GLY A 170 -16.19 -2.52 -2.97
N GLN A 171 -16.60 -2.95 -1.76
CA GLN A 171 -17.45 -2.12 -0.89
C GLN A 171 -16.67 -1.21 0.08
N PHE A 172 -15.37 -1.43 0.27
CA PHE A 172 -14.57 -0.68 1.24
C PHE A 172 -13.20 -0.23 0.71
N CYS A 173 -12.39 -1.16 0.20
CA CYS A 173 -11.00 -0.88 -0.19
C CYS A 173 -10.92 0.08 -1.38
N GLU A 174 -11.87 0.01 -2.29
CA GLU A 174 -11.98 0.93 -3.41
C GLU A 174 -12.59 2.29 -3.02
N HIS A 175 -13.53 2.31 -2.09
CA HIS A 175 -14.23 3.55 -1.74
C HIS A 175 -13.47 4.42 -0.76
N LEU A 176 -12.88 3.84 0.28
CA LEU A 176 -12.27 4.61 1.35
C LEU A 176 -11.13 5.52 0.85
N PRO A 177 -10.18 5.02 0.02
CA PRO A 177 -9.12 5.89 -0.47
C PRO A 177 -9.62 6.96 -1.42
N MET A 178 -10.57 6.64 -2.32
CA MET A 178 -11.15 7.64 -3.23
C MET A 178 -11.82 8.77 -2.46
N ALA A 179 -12.63 8.43 -1.45
CA ALA A 179 -13.32 9.42 -0.62
C ALA A 179 -12.35 10.36 0.11
N VAL A 180 -11.26 9.82 0.66
CA VAL A 180 -10.22 10.59 1.33
C VAL A 180 -9.43 11.45 0.33
N LEU A 181 -9.15 10.94 -0.87
CA LEU A 181 -8.48 11.70 -1.93
C LEU A 181 -9.33 12.87 -2.41
N CYS A 182 -10.63 12.69 -2.63
CA CYS A 182 -11.55 13.78 -2.99
C CYS A 182 -11.52 14.92 -1.95
N GLU A 183 -11.48 14.58 -0.65
CA GLU A 183 -11.31 15.58 0.43
C GLU A 183 -9.96 16.30 0.35
N ILE A 184 -8.86 15.55 0.23
CA ILE A 184 -7.50 16.12 0.18
C ILE A 184 -7.34 17.06 -1.02
N LEU A 185 -7.87 16.67 -2.19
CA LEU A 185 -7.78 17.45 -3.42
C LEU A 185 -8.69 18.70 -3.40
N GLY A 186 -9.66 18.77 -2.49
CA GLY A 186 -10.59 19.89 -2.38
C GLY A 186 -11.86 19.74 -3.22
N MET A 187 -12.26 18.50 -3.51
CA MET A 187 -13.47 18.17 -4.28
C MET A 187 -14.34 17.11 -3.59
N PRO A 188 -14.75 17.29 -2.31
CA PRO A 188 -15.50 16.28 -1.58
C PRO A 188 -16.84 15.91 -2.26
N ASP A 189 -17.48 16.85 -2.96
CA ASP A 189 -18.77 16.63 -3.64
C ASP A 189 -18.64 15.75 -4.90
N GLU A 190 -17.43 15.58 -5.45
CA GLU A 190 -17.18 14.70 -6.59
C GLU A 190 -17.06 13.22 -6.16
N TYR A 191 -17.00 12.92 -4.86
CA TYR A 191 -16.99 11.54 -4.37
C TYR A 191 -18.38 10.89 -4.55
N ASN A 192 -18.44 9.88 -5.42
CA ASN A 192 -19.60 9.04 -5.66
C ASN A 192 -19.18 7.70 -6.28
N GLU A 193 -20.13 6.79 -6.49
CA GLU A 193 -19.90 5.48 -7.14
C GLU A 193 -19.25 5.63 -8.52
N GLN A 194 -19.75 6.56 -9.34
CA GLN A 194 -19.28 6.77 -10.70
C GLN A 194 -17.80 7.21 -10.75
N MET A 195 -17.33 8.01 -9.78
CA MET A 195 -15.92 8.40 -9.66
C MET A 195 -15.03 7.19 -9.35
N VAL A 196 -15.48 6.30 -8.46
CA VAL A 196 -14.77 5.06 -8.10
C VAL A 196 -14.71 4.11 -9.31
N GLU A 197 -15.85 3.86 -9.95
CA GLU A 197 -15.95 3.05 -11.17
C GLU A 197 -15.07 3.60 -12.29
N ALA A 198 -15.14 4.92 -12.55
CA ALA A 198 -14.36 5.55 -13.61
C ALA A 198 -12.85 5.46 -13.34
N ALA A 199 -12.43 5.65 -12.09
CA ALA A 199 -11.02 5.52 -11.73
C ALA A 199 -10.52 4.07 -11.88
N ARG A 200 -11.30 3.09 -11.42
CA ARG A 200 -11.01 1.64 -11.58
C ARG A 200 -10.91 1.26 -13.05
N ASP A 201 -11.89 1.66 -13.86
CA ASP A 201 -12.00 1.31 -15.27
C ASP A 201 -10.88 1.92 -16.10
N ALA A 202 -10.55 3.20 -15.85
CA ALA A 202 -9.45 3.90 -16.52
C ALA A 202 -8.10 3.21 -16.28
N LEU A 203 -7.85 2.69 -15.07
CA LEU A 203 -6.62 1.96 -14.73
C LEU A 203 -6.57 0.55 -15.34
N LYS A 204 -7.73 -0.13 -15.43
CA LYS A 204 -7.82 -1.47 -16.03
C LYS A 204 -7.59 -1.47 -17.55
N GLY A 205 -7.81 -0.34 -18.23
CA GLY A 205 -7.63 -0.24 -19.68
C GLY A 205 -8.66 -1.02 -20.48
N THR A 206 -9.91 -1.09 -20.00
CA THR A 206 -11.04 -1.70 -20.71
C THR A 206 -11.43 -0.92 -21.97
N GLU A 207 -12.41 -1.42 -22.74
CA GLU A 207 -12.97 -0.71 -23.90
C GLU A 207 -13.54 0.67 -23.54
N THR A 208 -14.00 0.86 -22.30
CA THR A 208 -14.57 2.12 -21.79
C THR A 208 -13.55 3.02 -21.09
N ALA A 209 -12.31 2.56 -20.89
CA ALA A 209 -11.29 3.24 -20.10
C ALA A 209 -11.02 4.69 -20.55
N ILE A 210 -11.08 4.98 -21.85
CA ILE A 210 -10.90 6.33 -22.39
C ILE A 210 -12.01 7.27 -21.90
N VAL A 211 -13.26 6.80 -21.91
CA VAL A 211 -14.43 7.58 -21.46
C VAL A 211 -14.36 7.78 -19.94
N SER A 212 -14.04 6.73 -19.21
CA SER A 212 -13.85 6.76 -17.76
C SER A 212 -12.72 7.70 -17.34
N HIS A 213 -11.59 7.67 -18.05
CA HIS A 213 -10.50 8.62 -17.87
C HIS A 213 -10.95 10.06 -18.14
N GLN A 214 -11.71 10.29 -19.22
CA GLN A 214 -12.23 11.62 -19.53
C GLN A 214 -13.17 12.15 -18.43
N TYR A 215 -14.02 11.30 -17.85
CA TYR A 215 -14.90 11.68 -16.74
C TYR A 215 -14.11 12.23 -15.55
N VAL A 216 -13.04 11.53 -15.14
CA VAL A 216 -12.14 11.99 -14.07
C VAL A 216 -11.47 13.30 -14.47
N MET A 217 -10.97 13.41 -15.71
CA MET A 217 -10.32 14.62 -16.20
C MET A 217 -11.22 15.85 -16.24
N ASP A 218 -12.51 15.66 -16.54
CA ASP A 218 -13.49 16.75 -16.54
C ASP A 218 -13.69 17.29 -15.11
N ALA A 219 -13.76 16.42 -14.09
CA ALA A 219 -13.83 16.83 -12.69
C ALA A 219 -12.59 17.62 -12.26
N LEU A 220 -11.39 17.12 -12.60
CA LEU A 220 -10.13 17.79 -12.28
C LEU A 220 -9.97 19.14 -13.01
N THR A 221 -10.49 19.25 -14.23
CA THR A 221 -10.52 20.50 -15.00
C THR A 221 -11.42 21.53 -14.32
N ARG A 222 -12.64 21.14 -13.91
CA ARG A 222 -13.55 22.01 -13.16
C ARG A 222 -12.92 22.48 -11.86
N LEU A 223 -12.29 21.55 -11.11
CA LEU A 223 -11.62 21.85 -9.85
C LEU A 223 -10.47 22.85 -10.03
N THR A 224 -9.63 22.65 -11.05
CA THR A 224 -8.52 23.55 -11.38
C THR A 224 -9.02 24.96 -11.68
N ALA A 225 -10.03 25.09 -12.55
CA ALA A 225 -10.61 26.38 -12.90
C ALA A 225 -11.23 27.09 -11.69
N LEU A 226 -11.95 26.34 -10.85
CA LEU A 226 -12.57 26.85 -9.64
C LEU A 226 -11.52 27.40 -8.65
N ARG A 227 -10.46 26.64 -8.36
CA ARG A 227 -9.41 27.07 -7.43
C ARG A 227 -8.49 28.14 -8.00
N ARG A 228 -8.37 28.25 -9.31
CA ARG A 228 -7.68 29.38 -9.94
C ARG A 228 -8.44 30.69 -9.71
N ALA A 229 -9.77 30.66 -9.80
CA ALA A 229 -10.61 31.82 -9.59
C ALA A 229 -10.75 32.18 -8.10
N GLU A 230 -10.88 31.15 -7.24
CA GLU A 230 -11.09 31.30 -5.80
C GLU A 230 -10.27 30.25 -5.03
N PRO A 231 -8.99 30.54 -4.70
CA PRO A 231 -8.17 29.64 -3.91
C PRO A 231 -8.72 29.46 -2.49
N LEU A 232 -8.75 28.21 -2.02
CA LEU A 232 -9.08 27.82 -0.65
C LEU A 232 -7.83 27.25 0.05
N ASP A 233 -8.03 26.59 1.20
CA ASP A 233 -6.96 25.88 1.91
C ASP A 233 -7.03 24.37 1.63
N ASP A 234 -6.72 23.99 0.39
CA ASP A 234 -6.68 22.60 -0.07
C ASP A 234 -5.53 22.36 -1.04
N PHE A 235 -5.22 21.08 -1.30
CA PHE A 235 -4.09 20.67 -2.12
C PHE A 235 -4.09 21.37 -3.49
N THR A 236 -5.24 21.45 -4.16
CA THR A 236 -5.34 22.07 -5.48
C THR A 236 -5.06 23.57 -5.42
N SER A 237 -5.56 24.26 -4.40
CA SER A 237 -5.31 25.69 -4.18
C SER A 237 -3.82 25.98 -3.94
N HIS A 238 -3.15 25.12 -3.19
CA HIS A 238 -1.70 25.21 -2.97
C HIS A 238 -0.90 24.94 -4.25
N LEU A 239 -1.37 24.06 -5.14
CA LEU A 239 -0.77 23.87 -6.47
C LEU A 239 -0.94 25.08 -7.39
N VAL A 240 -2.17 25.61 -7.52
CA VAL A 240 -2.45 26.75 -8.43
C VAL A 240 -1.77 28.04 -7.95
N THR A 241 -1.55 28.21 -6.65
CA THR A 241 -0.88 29.40 -6.10
C THR A 241 0.62 29.23 -5.90
N HIS A 242 1.18 28.05 -6.21
CA HIS A 242 2.58 27.75 -5.95
C HIS A 242 3.52 28.72 -6.71
N PRO A 243 4.60 29.23 -6.08
CA PRO A 243 5.55 30.16 -6.73
C PRO A 243 6.24 29.62 -7.99
N ALA A 244 6.21 28.30 -8.21
CA ALA A 244 6.69 27.67 -9.44
C ALA A 244 5.86 28.01 -10.68
N GLY A 245 4.69 28.65 -10.52
CA GLY A 245 3.88 29.18 -11.61
C GLY A 245 3.32 28.12 -12.55
N LEU A 246 2.74 27.05 -11.99
CA LEU A 246 2.18 25.96 -12.80
C LEU A 246 1.00 26.45 -13.65
N THR A 247 0.99 26.06 -14.93
CA THR A 247 -0.13 26.32 -15.83
C THR A 247 -1.37 25.50 -15.41
N ASP A 248 -2.55 25.82 -15.94
CA ASP A 248 -3.76 25.04 -15.67
C ASP A 248 -3.63 23.59 -16.16
N ASP A 249 -3.00 23.38 -17.31
CA ASP A 249 -2.69 22.05 -17.81
C ASP A 249 -1.73 21.30 -16.87
N GLU A 250 -0.66 21.96 -16.41
CA GLU A 250 0.27 21.35 -15.46
C GLU A 250 -0.44 20.98 -14.15
N VAL A 251 -1.28 21.86 -13.60
CA VAL A 251 -2.05 21.54 -12.39
C VAL A 251 -2.98 20.36 -12.63
N ARG A 252 -3.78 20.38 -13.70
CA ARG A 252 -4.71 19.28 -14.03
C ARG A 252 -3.98 17.95 -14.16
N GLU A 253 -2.86 17.90 -14.88
CA GLU A 253 -2.10 16.66 -15.07
C GLU A 253 -1.43 16.17 -13.77
N HIS A 254 -1.04 17.06 -12.86
CA HIS A 254 -0.51 16.66 -11.55
C HIS A 254 -1.62 16.20 -10.60
N LEU A 255 -2.80 16.81 -10.64
CA LEU A 255 -3.97 16.28 -9.93
C LEU A 255 -4.34 14.88 -10.43
N ARG A 256 -4.32 14.67 -11.76
CA ARG A 256 -4.54 13.37 -12.39
C ARG A 256 -3.52 12.34 -11.91
N LEU A 257 -2.24 12.70 -11.94
CA LEU A 257 -1.15 11.85 -11.46
C LEU A 257 -1.35 11.46 -9.99
N VAL A 258 -1.64 12.42 -9.12
CA VAL A 258 -1.86 12.17 -7.69
C VAL A 258 -3.08 11.28 -7.47
N LEU A 259 -4.21 11.56 -8.12
CA LEU A 259 -5.45 10.80 -7.95
C LEU A 259 -5.25 9.34 -8.36
N PHE A 260 -4.80 9.07 -9.59
CA PHE A 260 -4.66 7.69 -10.07
C PHE A 260 -3.57 6.92 -9.32
N ALA A 261 -2.40 7.52 -9.10
CA ALA A 261 -1.30 6.83 -8.43
C ALA A 261 -1.61 6.54 -6.96
N ALA A 262 -2.25 7.48 -6.26
CA ALA A 262 -2.64 7.26 -4.87
C ALA A 262 -3.79 6.25 -4.78
N TYR A 263 -4.79 6.35 -5.67
CA TYR A 263 -5.95 5.45 -5.69
C TYR A 263 -5.55 3.99 -5.84
N GLU A 264 -4.84 3.63 -6.92
CA GLU A 264 -4.43 2.23 -7.15
C GLU A 264 -3.60 1.70 -5.98
N ALA A 265 -2.59 2.46 -5.56
CA ALA A 265 -1.64 2.02 -4.55
C ALA A 265 -2.30 1.80 -3.17
N THR A 266 -3.20 2.69 -2.78
CA THR A 266 -3.84 2.62 -1.45
C THR A 266 -5.00 1.64 -1.41
N THR A 267 -5.75 1.47 -2.49
CA THR A 267 -6.73 0.39 -2.64
C THR A 267 -6.07 -0.97 -2.46
N ASN A 268 -4.97 -1.21 -3.18
CA ASN A 268 -4.26 -2.49 -3.11
C ASN A 268 -3.62 -2.72 -1.73
N LEU A 269 -2.98 -1.69 -1.15
CA LEU A 269 -2.42 -1.77 0.20
C LEU A 269 -3.49 -2.10 1.25
N LEU A 270 -4.64 -1.43 1.20
CA LEU A 270 -5.72 -1.62 2.15
C LEU A 270 -6.32 -3.03 2.04
N ALA A 271 -6.53 -3.53 0.82
CA ALA A 271 -7.00 -4.90 0.58
C ALA A 271 -6.01 -5.95 1.12
N ASN A 272 -4.72 -5.81 0.83
CA ASN A 272 -3.69 -6.75 1.28
C ASN A 272 -3.51 -6.71 2.81
N ALA A 273 -3.55 -5.52 3.41
CA ALA A 273 -3.49 -5.36 4.86
C ALA A 273 -4.71 -5.97 5.56
N LEU A 274 -5.93 -5.76 5.03
CA LEU A 274 -7.15 -6.38 5.57
C LEU A 274 -7.11 -7.90 5.45
N ARG A 275 -6.74 -8.44 4.27
CA ARG A 275 -6.58 -9.88 4.07
C ARG A 275 -5.65 -10.46 5.12
N MET A 276 -4.47 -9.88 5.27
CA MET A 276 -3.47 -10.38 6.21
C MET A 276 -3.94 -10.26 7.67
N VAL A 277 -4.61 -9.18 8.06
CA VAL A 277 -5.14 -9.04 9.42
C VAL A 277 -6.26 -10.07 9.70
N ILE A 278 -7.06 -10.41 8.70
CA ILE A 278 -8.14 -11.39 8.82
C ILE A 278 -7.61 -12.83 8.81
N THR A 279 -6.58 -13.16 8.02
CA THR A 279 -6.11 -14.54 7.85
C THR A 279 -4.87 -14.89 8.67
N ASP A 280 -4.02 -13.92 9.05
CA ASP A 280 -2.73 -14.20 9.67
C ASP A 280 -2.85 -14.55 11.17
N PRO A 281 -2.42 -15.76 11.59
CA PRO A 281 -2.45 -16.17 12.99
C PRO A 281 -1.61 -15.29 13.92
N ARG A 282 -0.56 -14.62 13.41
CA ARG A 282 0.30 -13.71 14.19
C ARG A 282 -0.47 -12.48 14.67
N PHE A 283 -1.44 -12.03 13.88
CA PHE A 283 -2.36 -10.97 14.27
C PHE A 283 -3.46 -11.50 15.20
N ARG A 284 -4.05 -12.65 14.87
CA ARG A 284 -5.21 -13.21 15.58
C ARG A 284 -4.90 -13.98 16.88
N ALA A 285 -3.64 -14.09 17.31
CA ALA A 285 -3.20 -15.05 18.33
C ALA A 285 -4.14 -15.12 19.56
N GLN A 286 -4.89 -16.21 19.59
CA GLN A 286 -5.90 -16.56 20.58
C GLN A 286 -5.22 -16.79 21.95
N LEU A 287 -5.89 -16.34 23.01
CA LEU A 287 -5.55 -16.50 24.44
C LEU A 287 -4.32 -15.76 25.00
N ASN A 288 -3.37 -15.27 24.19
CA ASN A 288 -2.22 -14.47 24.68
C ASN A 288 -2.10 -13.05 24.10
N GLY A 289 -3.04 -12.62 23.25
CA GLY A 289 -2.94 -11.38 22.49
C GLY A 289 -2.09 -11.54 21.24
N GLY A 290 -2.50 -10.90 20.14
CA GLY A 290 -1.74 -10.86 18.88
C GLY A 290 -0.32 -10.35 19.10
N GLN A 291 0.65 -10.91 18.36
CA GLN A 291 2.05 -10.49 18.41
C GLN A 291 2.38 -9.37 17.40
N MET A 292 1.38 -8.90 16.66
CA MET A 292 1.53 -7.91 15.59
C MET A 292 0.44 -6.83 15.71
N THR A 293 0.85 -5.57 15.65
CA THR A 293 -0.05 -4.40 15.60
C THR A 293 -0.51 -4.10 14.17
N VAL A 294 -1.57 -3.29 14.01
CA VAL A 294 -2.03 -2.87 12.67
C VAL A 294 -0.94 -2.15 11.86
N PRO A 295 -0.16 -1.20 12.42
CA PRO A 295 0.94 -0.59 11.66
C PRO A 295 2.03 -1.58 11.26
N GLU A 296 2.39 -2.54 12.13
CA GLU A 296 3.35 -3.60 11.76
C GLU A 296 2.79 -4.49 10.65
N ALA A 297 1.48 -4.74 10.66
CA ALA A 297 0.81 -5.47 9.61
C ALA A 297 0.86 -4.69 8.27
N VAL A 298 0.60 -3.40 8.27
CA VAL A 298 0.72 -2.57 7.06
C VAL A 298 2.13 -2.61 6.48
N GLU A 299 3.18 -2.49 7.31
CA GLU A 299 4.56 -2.61 6.83
C GLU A 299 4.90 -4.03 6.36
N GLN A 300 4.38 -5.07 7.02
CA GLN A 300 4.55 -6.46 6.59
C GLN A 300 3.90 -6.69 5.21
N SER A 301 2.70 -6.14 4.98
CA SER A 301 2.04 -6.17 3.67
C SER A 301 2.86 -5.44 2.59
N LEU A 302 3.47 -4.30 2.92
CA LEU A 302 4.37 -3.59 1.99
C LEU A 302 5.65 -4.37 1.64
N TRP A 303 6.09 -5.29 2.50
CA TRP A 303 7.15 -6.25 2.19
C TRP A 303 6.66 -7.39 1.31
N ASP A 304 5.55 -8.03 1.69
CA ASP A 304 5.07 -9.26 1.07
C ASP A 304 4.39 -9.03 -0.28
N GLU A 305 3.52 -8.03 -0.34
CA GLU A 305 2.66 -7.73 -1.48
C GLU A 305 2.61 -6.20 -1.68
N PRO A 306 3.74 -5.58 -2.07
CA PRO A 306 3.78 -4.14 -2.33
C PRO A 306 2.73 -3.78 -3.41
N PRO A 307 2.09 -2.61 -3.33
CA PRO A 307 1.01 -2.25 -4.26
C PRO A 307 1.39 -2.31 -5.74
N PHE A 308 2.66 -2.03 -6.04
CA PHE A 308 3.24 -2.22 -7.37
C PHE A 308 4.27 -3.36 -7.32
N SER A 309 4.05 -4.37 -8.16
CA SER A 309 5.01 -5.44 -8.44
C SER A 309 6.24 -4.89 -9.17
N THR A 310 6.00 -4.05 -10.18
CA THR A 310 7.03 -3.30 -10.90
C THR A 310 6.54 -1.90 -11.28
N VAL A 311 7.48 -0.97 -11.49
CA VAL A 311 7.21 0.39 -11.96
C VAL A 311 8.03 0.64 -13.23
N PHE A 312 7.33 0.88 -14.33
CA PHE A 312 7.90 1.25 -15.61
C PHE A 312 8.38 2.70 -15.61
N ALA A 313 9.47 3.05 -16.27
CA ALA A 313 10.76 2.35 -16.22
C ALA A 313 11.83 3.40 -15.88
N TYR A 314 13.02 2.96 -15.48
CA TYR A 314 14.22 3.80 -15.45
C TYR A 314 15.04 3.56 -16.72
N PHE A 315 15.79 4.55 -17.15
CA PHE A 315 16.57 4.48 -18.39
C PHE A 315 18.02 4.88 -18.13
N ALA A 316 18.96 4.10 -18.65
CA ALA A 316 20.38 4.35 -18.47
C ALA A 316 20.84 5.56 -19.31
N LYS A 317 21.40 6.58 -18.66
CA LYS A 317 21.92 7.81 -19.30
C LYS A 317 23.27 7.56 -20.01
N GLN A 318 23.98 6.51 -19.60
CA GLN A 318 25.29 6.11 -20.10
C GLN A 318 25.50 4.60 -19.90
N ASP A 319 26.51 4.04 -20.56
CA ASP A 319 26.93 2.67 -20.30
C ASP A 319 27.37 2.53 -18.84
N THR A 320 26.85 1.51 -18.15
CA THR A 320 27.15 1.24 -16.74
C THR A 320 27.08 -0.26 -16.45
N GLU A 321 27.37 -0.63 -15.21
CA GLU A 321 27.22 -2.00 -14.71
C GLU A 321 26.25 -2.02 -13.53
N LEU A 322 25.32 -2.97 -13.52
CA LEU A 322 24.36 -3.15 -12.44
C LEU A 322 24.17 -4.65 -12.20
N GLY A 323 24.39 -5.12 -10.98
CA GLY A 323 24.18 -6.53 -10.64
C GLY A 323 25.03 -7.52 -11.46
N GLY A 324 26.23 -7.10 -11.91
CA GLY A 324 27.09 -7.89 -12.79
C GLY A 324 26.70 -7.87 -14.27
N GLN A 325 25.60 -7.18 -14.63
CA GLN A 325 25.16 -7.02 -16.01
C GLN A 325 25.68 -5.71 -16.61
N ARG A 326 26.01 -5.74 -17.89
CA ARG A 326 26.41 -4.56 -18.67
C ARG A 326 25.17 -3.87 -19.22
N ILE A 327 24.81 -2.73 -18.64
CA ILE A 327 23.66 -1.93 -19.04
C ILE A 327 24.13 -0.86 -20.02
N ARG A 328 23.58 -0.84 -21.24
CA ARG A 328 23.98 0.13 -22.27
C ARG A 328 23.21 1.43 -22.12
N LYS A 329 23.79 2.53 -22.61
CA LYS A 329 23.08 3.79 -22.74
C LYS A 329 21.78 3.60 -23.53
N GLY A 330 20.68 4.09 -22.95
CA GLY A 330 19.34 4.01 -23.54
C GLY A 330 18.63 2.69 -23.27
N ASP A 331 19.22 1.75 -22.53
CA ASP A 331 18.50 0.58 -22.03
C ASP A 331 17.44 1.00 -20.99
N GLY A 332 16.30 0.31 -21.02
CA GLY A 332 15.24 0.44 -20.03
C GLY A 332 15.38 -0.60 -18.92
N LEU A 333 15.01 -0.23 -17.70
CA LEU A 333 15.06 -1.06 -16.50
C LEU A 333 13.75 -0.92 -15.72
N LEU A 334 13.12 -2.03 -15.37
CA LEU A 334 11.99 -2.05 -14.45
C LEU A 334 12.50 -1.94 -13.01
N PHE A 335 11.98 -0.96 -12.29
CA PHE A 335 12.04 -0.95 -10.82
C PHE A 335 11.08 -2.03 -10.31
N ALA A 336 11.55 -3.03 -9.58
CA ALA A 336 10.73 -4.19 -9.23
C ALA A 336 10.67 -4.43 -7.71
N PRO A 337 9.79 -3.72 -6.99
CA PRO A 337 9.62 -3.88 -5.56
C PRO A 337 9.28 -5.30 -5.12
N ALA A 338 8.38 -5.99 -5.81
CA ALA A 338 7.95 -7.34 -5.42
C ALA A 338 9.12 -8.33 -5.38
N PRO A 339 9.86 -8.57 -6.48
CA PRO A 339 11.03 -9.46 -6.44
C PRO A 339 12.19 -8.89 -5.62
N GLY A 340 12.32 -7.57 -5.50
CA GLY A 340 13.36 -6.93 -4.69
C GLY A 340 13.14 -7.10 -3.18
N ASN A 341 11.89 -7.07 -2.70
CA ASN A 341 11.57 -7.23 -1.28
C ASN A 341 11.76 -8.66 -0.77
N VAL A 342 11.68 -9.65 -1.66
CA VAL A 342 11.90 -11.07 -1.35
C VAL A 342 13.33 -11.52 -1.67
N ASP A 343 14.23 -10.59 -2.00
CA ASP A 343 15.63 -10.91 -2.29
C ASP A 343 16.28 -11.63 -1.09
N PRO A 344 16.78 -12.87 -1.28
CA PRO A 344 17.30 -13.69 -0.18
C PRO A 344 18.53 -13.09 0.50
N ARG A 345 19.21 -12.11 -0.12
CA ARG A 345 20.34 -11.40 0.51
C ARG A 345 19.91 -10.47 1.64
N VAL A 346 18.69 -9.92 1.56
CA VAL A 346 18.14 -9.01 2.58
C VAL A 346 17.04 -9.67 3.40
N ARG A 347 16.34 -10.65 2.82
CA ARG A 347 15.23 -11.37 3.44
C ARG A 347 15.37 -12.89 3.24
N PRO A 348 16.30 -13.54 3.96
CA PRO A 348 16.57 -14.97 3.80
C PRO A 348 15.43 -15.87 4.32
N ASP A 349 14.60 -15.38 5.23
CA ASP A 349 13.40 -16.06 5.72
C ASP A 349 12.16 -15.21 5.41
N LEU A 350 11.37 -15.65 4.43
CA LEU A 350 10.13 -14.97 4.05
C LEU A 350 9.04 -15.08 5.12
N LYS A 351 9.12 -16.05 6.04
CA LYS A 351 8.14 -16.23 7.12
C LYS A 351 8.44 -15.37 8.35
N ALA A 352 9.64 -14.80 8.42
CA ALA A 352 10.02 -13.93 9.53
C ALA A 352 9.11 -12.70 9.60
N ASN A 353 8.76 -12.30 10.82
CA ASN A 353 8.08 -11.03 11.08
C ASN A 353 9.08 -9.90 10.87
N MET A 354 8.72 -8.92 10.03
CA MET A 354 9.56 -7.76 9.75
C MET A 354 9.52 -6.70 10.86
N MET A 355 8.66 -6.86 11.88
CA MET A 355 8.56 -6.03 13.08
C MET A 355 8.46 -4.52 12.75
N GLY A 356 7.67 -4.18 11.73
CA GLY A 356 7.49 -2.79 11.28
C GLY A 356 8.70 -2.19 10.53
N ASN A 357 9.67 -2.99 10.08
CA ASN A 357 10.82 -2.52 9.31
C ASN A 357 10.36 -1.86 7.99
N ARG A 358 10.77 -0.60 7.77
CA ARG A 358 10.39 0.21 6.60
C ARG A 358 11.40 0.21 5.45
N SER A 359 12.31 -0.78 5.41
CA SER A 359 13.37 -0.86 4.40
C SER A 359 12.90 -1.57 3.11
N HIS A 360 11.61 -1.85 2.98
CA HIS A 360 11.01 -2.36 1.75
C HIS A 360 11.08 -1.31 0.63
N LEU A 361 10.86 -1.74 -0.61
CA LEU A 361 10.96 -0.92 -1.81
C LEU A 361 9.64 -0.30 -2.25
N ALA A 362 8.52 -0.57 -1.57
CA ALA A 362 7.17 -0.16 -2.02
C ALA A 362 7.02 1.35 -2.32
N PHE A 363 7.80 2.22 -1.66
CA PHE A 363 7.78 3.67 -1.89
C PHE A 363 8.92 4.20 -2.78
N GLY A 364 9.74 3.33 -3.36
CA GLY A 364 10.89 3.73 -4.16
C GLY A 364 12.00 4.37 -3.33
N GLY A 365 12.71 5.32 -3.94
CA GLY A 365 13.77 6.07 -3.30
C GLY A 365 14.38 7.12 -4.23
N GLY A 366 15.18 8.03 -3.66
CA GLY A 366 15.86 9.06 -4.45
C GLY A 366 14.91 10.18 -4.89
N PRO A 367 15.21 10.91 -5.98
CA PRO A 367 14.43 12.08 -6.39
C PRO A 367 12.95 11.79 -6.67
N HIS A 368 12.64 10.56 -7.10
CA HIS A 368 11.30 10.10 -7.47
C HIS A 368 10.64 9.22 -6.40
N GLU A 369 11.18 9.21 -5.17
CA GLU A 369 10.56 8.53 -4.02
C GLU A 369 9.10 8.97 -3.85
N CYS A 370 8.21 8.09 -3.39
CA CYS A 370 6.82 8.45 -3.18
C CYS A 370 6.72 9.58 -2.12
N PRO A 371 6.06 10.71 -2.42
CA PRO A 371 5.87 11.79 -1.45
C PRO A 371 4.69 11.52 -0.50
N GLY A 372 3.78 10.60 -0.87
CA GLY A 372 2.54 10.32 -0.16
C GLY A 372 2.61 9.16 0.82
N GLN A 373 3.81 8.75 1.25
CA GLN A 373 3.95 7.52 2.04
C GLN A 373 3.18 7.59 3.36
N ASP A 374 3.27 8.72 4.07
CA ASP A 374 2.59 8.89 5.35
C ASP A 374 1.07 8.96 5.19
N ILE A 375 0.58 9.49 4.06
CA ILE A 375 -0.85 9.54 3.74
C ILE A 375 -1.35 8.13 3.43
N GLY A 376 -0.63 7.37 2.58
CA GLY A 376 -0.99 5.99 2.25
C GLY A 376 -0.98 5.08 3.47
N ARG A 377 0.04 5.19 4.32
CA ARG A 377 0.09 4.51 5.62
C ARG A 377 -1.06 4.93 6.52
N ALA A 378 -1.36 6.23 6.62
CA ALA A 378 -2.47 6.70 7.46
C ALA A 378 -3.82 6.14 7.00
N ILE A 379 -4.07 6.07 5.69
CA ILE A 379 -5.28 5.46 5.11
C ILE A 379 -5.36 3.97 5.47
N ALA A 380 -4.28 3.21 5.28
CA ALA A 380 -4.25 1.79 5.61
C ALA A 380 -4.38 1.56 7.13
N ASP A 381 -3.49 2.15 7.94
CA ASP A 381 -3.45 1.98 9.39
C ASP A 381 -4.80 2.35 10.03
N THR A 382 -5.30 3.55 9.73
CA THR A 382 -6.53 4.06 10.35
C THR A 382 -7.76 3.37 9.77
N GLY A 383 -7.77 3.05 8.47
CA GLY A 383 -8.88 2.39 7.80
C GLY A 383 -9.08 0.95 8.30
N VAL A 384 -8.00 0.19 8.43
CA VAL A 384 -8.02 -1.16 9.00
C VAL A 384 -8.46 -1.11 10.46
N ASP A 385 -7.82 -0.29 11.30
CA ASP A 385 -8.15 -0.17 12.72
C ASP A 385 -9.62 0.23 12.93
N ALA A 386 -10.10 1.24 12.18
CA ALA A 386 -11.48 1.70 12.22
C ALA A 386 -12.49 0.60 11.83
N LEU A 387 -12.20 -0.17 10.77
CA LEU A 387 -13.09 -1.25 10.33
C LEU A 387 -13.15 -2.37 11.38
N LEU A 388 -12.01 -2.76 11.96
CA LEU A 388 -11.95 -3.79 13.00
C LEU A 388 -12.61 -3.34 14.31
N MET A 389 -12.49 -2.06 14.68
CA MET A 389 -13.24 -1.51 15.81
C MET A 389 -14.76 -1.57 15.57
N ARG A 390 -15.18 -1.33 14.34
CA ARG A 390 -16.59 -1.39 13.93
C ARG A 390 -17.11 -2.83 13.89
N LEU A 391 -16.30 -3.75 13.35
CA LEU A 391 -16.60 -5.17 13.09
C LEU A 391 -15.44 -6.05 13.63
N PRO A 392 -15.36 -6.24 14.96
CA PRO A 392 -14.28 -6.97 15.61
C PRO A 392 -14.37 -8.50 15.46
N ASP A 393 -15.54 -9.00 15.08
CA ASP A 393 -15.85 -10.39 14.80
C ASP A 393 -15.86 -10.69 13.29
N ILE A 394 -15.17 -9.86 12.51
CA ILE A 394 -15.01 -10.05 11.06
C ILE A 394 -14.09 -11.24 10.78
N GLU A 395 -14.57 -12.12 9.91
CA GLU A 395 -13.87 -13.33 9.47
C GLU A 395 -14.10 -13.56 7.98
N LEU A 396 -13.20 -14.33 7.35
CA LEU A 396 -13.34 -14.70 5.95
C LEU A 396 -14.59 -15.58 5.75
N ASP A 397 -15.36 -15.33 4.69
CA ASP A 397 -16.58 -16.08 4.34
C ASP A 397 -16.33 -17.18 3.28
N CYS A 398 -15.06 -17.51 3.05
CA CYS A 398 -14.59 -18.53 2.13
C CYS A 398 -13.31 -19.16 2.66
N ASP A 399 -12.81 -20.22 2.02
CA ASP A 399 -11.48 -20.73 2.32
C ASP A 399 -10.42 -19.78 1.71
N GLU A 400 -9.24 -19.64 2.34
CA GLU A 400 -8.21 -18.68 1.89
C GLU A 400 -7.67 -19.01 0.47
N ASP A 401 -7.68 -20.28 0.07
CA ASP A 401 -7.27 -20.72 -1.27
C ASP A 401 -8.33 -20.48 -2.36
N GLU A 402 -9.55 -20.10 -2.00
CA GLU A 402 -10.59 -19.64 -2.93
C GLU A 402 -10.40 -18.17 -3.35
N LEU A 403 -9.56 -17.42 -2.63
CA LEU A 403 -9.21 -16.05 -3.00
C LEU A 403 -8.49 -16.03 -4.35
N SER A 404 -8.81 -15.04 -5.17
CA SER A 404 -8.25 -14.90 -6.52
C SER A 404 -7.61 -13.53 -6.72
N TRP A 405 -6.63 -13.48 -7.62
CA TRP A 405 -5.90 -12.27 -7.94
C TRP A 405 -5.91 -12.00 -9.43
N THR A 406 -6.02 -10.72 -9.78
CA THR A 406 -5.69 -10.24 -11.12
C THR A 406 -4.25 -9.73 -11.10
N ALA A 407 -3.42 -10.21 -12.03
CA ALA A 407 -2.02 -9.84 -12.12
C ALA A 407 -1.69 -9.19 -13.47
N SER A 408 -0.85 -8.17 -13.42
CA SER A 408 -0.16 -7.57 -14.55
C SER A 408 1.34 -7.50 -14.24
N ILE A 409 2.14 -7.04 -15.18
CA ILE A 409 3.56 -6.74 -14.92
C ILE A 409 3.70 -5.68 -13.82
N ALA A 410 2.80 -4.69 -13.78
CA ALA A 410 2.89 -3.56 -12.87
C ALA A 410 2.41 -3.89 -11.45
N SER A 411 1.37 -4.72 -11.30
CA SER A 411 0.68 -4.91 -10.02
C SER A 411 -0.06 -6.24 -9.95
N ARG A 412 -0.33 -6.69 -8.73
CA ARG A 412 -1.18 -7.86 -8.41
C ARG A 412 -2.23 -7.42 -7.41
N HIS A 413 -3.50 -7.60 -7.75
CA HIS A 413 -4.65 -7.13 -6.99
C HIS A 413 -5.51 -8.29 -6.54
N LEU A 414 -5.91 -8.29 -5.27
CA LEU A 414 -6.96 -9.17 -4.77
C LEU A 414 -8.28 -8.80 -5.44
N VAL A 415 -8.98 -9.79 -6.02
CA VAL A 415 -10.21 -9.53 -6.78
C VAL A 415 -11.38 -9.26 -5.84
N GLU A 416 -11.55 -10.11 -4.84
CA GLU A 416 -12.61 -10.04 -3.84
C GLU A 416 -12.06 -10.49 -2.48
N LEU A 417 -12.61 -9.93 -1.40
CA LEU A 417 -12.36 -10.32 -0.02
C LEU A 417 -13.72 -10.49 0.69
N PRO A 418 -14.40 -11.64 0.48
CA PRO A 418 -15.69 -11.90 1.08
C PRO A 418 -15.53 -12.19 2.58
N VAL A 419 -16.34 -11.52 3.39
CA VAL A 419 -16.29 -11.60 4.85
C VAL A 419 -17.68 -11.74 5.45
N GLN A 420 -17.73 -12.32 6.65
CA GLN A 420 -18.91 -12.42 7.49
C GLN A 420 -18.62 -11.90 8.90
N PHE A 421 -19.68 -11.44 9.58
CA PHE A 421 -19.65 -10.89 10.94
C PHE A 421 -21.08 -10.87 11.51
N ALA A 422 -21.25 -10.73 12.83
CA ALA A 422 -22.58 -10.58 13.40
C ALA A 422 -23.22 -9.25 12.95
N PRO A 423 -24.48 -9.24 12.45
CA PRO A 423 -25.18 -8.01 12.10
C PRO A 423 -25.19 -6.97 13.22
N LYS A 424 -24.90 -5.71 12.87
CA LYS A 424 -24.85 -4.59 13.80
C LYS A 424 -25.76 -3.45 13.34
N PRO A 425 -26.33 -2.67 14.27
CA PRO A 425 -27.02 -1.44 13.89
C PRO A 425 -26.04 -0.45 13.25
N GLN A 426 -26.58 0.47 12.45
CA GLN A 426 -25.83 1.62 11.95
C GLN A 426 -25.42 2.54 13.12
N GLN A 427 -24.26 3.18 13.00
CA GLN A 427 -23.74 4.18 13.94
C GLN A 427 -23.83 5.58 13.32
N ASP A 428 -23.81 6.63 14.13
CA ASP A 428 -23.73 8.00 13.61
C ASP A 428 -22.39 8.19 12.88
N VAL A 429 -22.43 8.75 11.67
CA VAL A 429 -21.24 8.99 10.83
C VAL A 429 -20.25 9.97 11.44
N SER A 430 -20.69 10.79 12.40
CA SER A 430 -19.86 11.72 13.16
C SER A 430 -19.16 11.06 14.36
N GLU A 431 -19.62 9.89 14.81
CA GLU A 431 -18.98 9.13 15.88
C GLU A 431 -17.73 8.43 15.37
N LYS A 432 -16.69 8.39 16.21
CA LYS A 432 -15.53 7.54 15.92
C LYS A 432 -15.96 6.07 15.92
N PRO A 433 -15.47 5.26 14.96
CA PRO A 433 -15.65 3.81 14.98
C PRO A 433 -15.28 3.23 16.34
N GLY A 434 -16.16 2.37 16.86
CA GLY A 434 -15.96 1.76 18.16
C GLY A 434 -16.91 0.61 18.40
N HIS A 435 -16.56 -0.24 19.37
CA HIS A 435 -17.49 -1.19 19.95
C HIS A 435 -18.71 -0.41 20.47
N ALA A 436 -19.92 -0.87 20.14
CA ALA A 436 -21.19 -0.19 20.39
C ALA A 436 -21.23 0.61 21.71
N ALA A 437 -21.89 1.78 21.68
CA ALA A 437 -21.99 2.72 22.78
C ALA A 437 -22.03 2.01 24.14
N VAL A 438 -20.98 2.23 24.95
CA VAL A 438 -21.04 1.95 26.39
C VAL A 438 -22.34 2.59 26.86
N PRO A 439 -23.30 1.83 27.42
CA PRO A 439 -24.51 2.43 27.96
C PRO A 439 -24.04 3.52 28.91
N GLN A 440 -24.52 4.76 28.74
CA GLN A 440 -24.20 5.83 29.68
C GLN A 440 -24.32 5.24 31.08
N PRO A 441 -23.29 5.35 31.94
CA PRO A 441 -23.38 4.79 33.28
C PRO A 441 -24.65 5.39 33.87
N ARG A 442 -25.63 4.54 34.19
CA ARG A 442 -26.85 5.01 34.84
C ARG A 442 -26.40 5.83 36.04
N HIS A 443 -26.64 7.14 36.01
CA HIS A 443 -26.29 8.07 37.09
C HIS A 443 -27.05 7.79 38.41
N THR A 444 -27.73 6.65 38.48
CA THR A 444 -28.46 6.15 39.63
C THR A 444 -27.96 4.77 40.04
N TRP A 445 -26.67 4.67 40.36
CA TRP A 445 -26.27 3.76 41.43
C TRP A 445 -26.60 4.46 42.74
N HIS A 446 -27.87 4.42 43.14
CA HIS A 446 -28.18 4.62 44.56
C HIS A 446 -27.68 3.37 45.26
N VAL A 447 -26.53 3.49 45.93
CA VAL A 447 -26.18 2.58 47.02
C VAL A 447 -27.25 2.79 48.07
N GLY A 448 -28.33 2.01 47.98
CA GLY A 448 -29.28 1.87 49.06
C GLY A 448 -28.53 1.28 50.23
N MET A 449 -28.07 2.14 51.15
CA MET A 449 -27.85 1.73 52.52
C MET A 449 -29.24 1.43 53.09
N SER A 450 -29.70 0.20 52.89
CA SER A 450 -30.70 -0.37 53.79
C SER A 450 -30.04 -0.41 55.18
N PRO A 451 -30.63 0.19 56.22
CA PRO A 451 -30.15 -0.03 57.57
C PRO A 451 -30.44 -1.48 57.92
N ASP A 452 -29.39 -2.27 58.19
CA ASP A 452 -29.55 -3.61 58.74
C ASP A 452 -30.37 -3.55 60.04
N PRO A 453 -31.25 -4.54 60.30
CA PRO A 453 -32.10 -4.54 61.47
C PRO A 453 -31.26 -4.69 62.74
N GLN A 454 -31.50 -3.80 63.70
CA GLN A 454 -30.83 -3.81 65.01
C GLN A 454 -30.94 -5.18 65.70
N PRO A 455 -29.84 -5.72 66.25
CA PRO A 455 -29.92 -6.89 67.12
C PRO A 455 -30.51 -6.49 68.47
N THR A 456 -31.55 -7.21 68.88
CA THR A 456 -32.20 -7.11 70.19
C THR A 456 -31.21 -7.41 71.33
N SER A 457 -31.12 -6.49 72.28
CA SER A 457 -30.31 -6.64 73.50
C SER A 457 -30.89 -7.75 74.39
N ALA A 458 -30.09 -8.79 74.65
CA ALA A 458 -30.31 -9.75 75.74
C ALA A 458 -29.22 -9.57 76.80
N ALA A 459 -29.62 -9.67 78.06
CA ALA A 459 -28.90 -9.21 79.24
C ALA A 459 -27.61 -9.98 79.58
N ILE A 460 -26.70 -9.25 80.26
CA ILE A 460 -25.36 -9.64 80.71
C ILE A 460 -25.40 -10.60 81.91
N PRO A 461 -24.58 -11.65 81.95
CA PRO A 461 -24.11 -12.27 83.20
C PRO A 461 -22.66 -11.85 83.55
N GLN A 462 -22.40 -11.72 84.85
CA GLN A 462 -21.18 -11.19 85.48
C GLN A 462 -19.94 -12.12 85.44
N PRO A 463 -18.73 -11.59 85.74
CA PRO A 463 -17.44 -12.13 85.27
C PRO A 463 -16.76 -13.10 86.24
N VAL A 464 -15.84 -13.90 85.71
CA VAL A 464 -14.86 -14.67 86.49
C VAL A 464 -13.45 -14.33 85.99
N GLU A 465 -12.61 -13.84 86.91
CA GLU A 465 -11.18 -13.59 86.74
C GLU A 465 -10.37 -14.89 86.70
N VAL A 466 -9.42 -15.02 85.77
CA VAL A 466 -8.18 -15.80 85.98
C VAL A 466 -7.00 -15.16 85.21
N THR A 467 -5.89 -15.09 85.93
CA THR A 467 -4.54 -14.55 85.69
C THR A 467 -3.71 -15.18 84.57
N ALA A 468 -2.74 -14.40 84.07
CA ALA A 468 -1.76 -14.69 83.00
C ALA A 468 -0.66 -15.72 83.33
N PRO A 469 0.04 -16.24 82.30
CA PRO A 469 1.50 -16.32 82.38
C PRO A 469 2.30 -16.01 81.08
N SER A 470 3.43 -15.31 81.31
CA SER A 470 4.84 -15.50 80.85
C SER A 470 5.26 -15.77 79.38
N GLU A 471 6.02 -14.79 78.86
CA GLU A 471 7.21 -14.72 77.96
C GLU A 471 7.65 -15.80 76.93
N ALA A 472 7.86 -15.27 75.69
CA ALA A 472 8.98 -15.40 74.72
C ALA A 472 9.13 -16.67 73.81
N PRO A 473 9.79 -16.61 72.62
CA PRO A 473 10.62 -15.53 72.04
C PRO A 473 10.32 -15.12 70.57
N ALA A 474 11.12 -14.15 70.10
CA ALA A 474 11.05 -13.34 68.89
C ALA A 474 11.27 -14.05 67.54
N THR A 475 10.72 -13.44 66.47
CA THR A 475 11.14 -13.59 65.06
C THR A 475 11.08 -12.24 64.32
N PRO A 476 11.90 -12.03 63.28
CA PRO A 476 12.47 -10.71 62.96
C PRO A 476 11.66 -9.86 61.98
N GLU A 477 11.83 -8.53 62.11
CA GLU A 477 11.29 -7.52 61.18
C GLU A 477 11.86 -7.65 59.75
N PRO A 478 11.04 -7.41 58.70
CA PRO A 478 11.54 -7.25 57.34
C PRO A 478 12.11 -5.84 57.10
N ALA A 479 13.18 -5.79 56.32
CA ALA A 479 13.93 -4.59 55.98
C ALA A 479 13.09 -3.53 55.24
N VAL A 480 13.20 -2.29 55.72
CA VAL A 480 12.61 -1.08 55.12
C VAL A 480 13.23 -0.82 53.74
N GLN A 481 12.42 -0.82 52.68
CA GLN A 481 12.83 -0.38 51.35
C GLN A 481 12.91 1.16 51.30
N LEU A 482 14.10 1.67 50.98
CA LEU A 482 14.39 3.09 50.84
C LEU A 482 13.69 3.70 49.60
N GLY A 483 13.07 4.85 49.78
CA GLY A 483 12.30 5.57 48.75
C GLY A 483 13.15 6.10 47.59
N ALA A 484 12.48 6.32 46.45
CA ALA A 484 13.05 6.70 45.16
C ALA A 484 14.03 7.89 45.19
N TRP A 485 13.86 8.81 46.16
CA TRP A 485 14.71 9.97 46.34
C TRP A 485 16.17 9.63 46.72
N GLN A 486 16.38 8.58 47.51
CA GLN A 486 17.73 8.16 47.92
C GLN A 486 18.44 7.31 46.85
N ARG A 487 17.69 6.72 45.89
CA ARG A 487 18.26 6.06 44.70
C ARG A 487 18.73 7.08 43.65
N PHE A 488 17.99 8.17 43.48
CA PHE A 488 18.37 9.28 42.59
C PHE A 488 19.68 9.97 43.01
N LEU A 489 19.89 10.15 44.32
CA LEU A 489 21.12 10.76 44.87
C LEU A 489 22.38 9.88 44.71
N ARG A 490 22.23 8.56 44.53
CA ARG A 490 23.37 7.65 44.27
C ARG A 490 23.77 7.61 42.80
N TRP A 491 22.83 7.75 41.87
CA TRP A 491 23.14 7.81 40.43
C TRP A 491 23.88 9.11 40.04
N TRP A 492 23.55 10.25 40.68
CA TRP A 492 24.19 11.54 40.37
C TRP A 492 25.66 11.64 40.84
N ARG A 493 26.13 10.76 41.73
CA ARG A 493 27.52 10.75 42.25
C ARG A 493 28.39 9.61 41.70
N GLY A 494 28.06 9.09 40.52
CA GLY A 494 29.00 8.38 39.63
C GLY A 494 29.87 7.28 40.26
N TYR A 495 29.25 6.21 40.74
CA TYR A 495 29.89 4.91 41.00
C TYR A 495 29.12 3.78 40.34
#